data_AF-A0A1J4SI78-F1
#
_entry.id   AF-A0A1J4SI78-F1
#
_cell.length_a   1.000
_cell.length_b   1.000
_cell.length_c   1.000
_cell.angle_alpha   90.00
_cell.angle_beta   90.00
_cell.angle_gamma   90.00
#
_symmetry.space_group_name_H-M   'P 1'
#
loop_
_entity.id
_entity.type
_entity.pdbx_description
1 polymer ?
#
loop_
_entity_poly.entity_id
_entity_poly.type
_entity_poly.pdbx_seq_one_letter_code
_entity_poly.pdbx_strand_id
1 'polypeptide(L)'
;MAIGPIGHKALIADTVRTTAYKKAIFETVEDGDVVVDLGTGTGVLAFFACQAGARKVYAIEEKKIIELAKEIAKANNLEKKIVFIRDISNEATLPEKVDVLVSEIIGNFAYTENLLHFLLDARDRFLKKNGTLIPSSVEIFLVPVEAPKIYNEITFWNKELYGINFLPAHKVDVNTLHNCRIETEFFLSTPRLIKHIDFNKVQKPEELYLEETVSFVLNRSGILHGLAGWFDIHLSKNVLLSTSPASSITHWEQTFFPIEKSIEVAKGDAVKVEIIATPWQEDIVYSWNVQVGKNSFSHSTLQVPSFSKKDFLSRSIDFVPTLSNAGKEELFILSCCNGKNTIQQIAQELCKHYPEIYNNLRKALIRVGKTVKKYSHGKIQKR
;
A
#
# COMPACT_ATOMS: atom_id res chain seq x y z
N MET A 1 -6.55 0.44 -0.30
CA MET A 1 -7.89 0.69 -0.92
C MET A 1 -8.04 -0.26 -2.13
N ALA A 2 -9.22 -0.85 -2.41
CA ALA A 2 -9.35 -1.75 -3.56
C ALA A 2 -9.25 -0.97 -4.89
N ILE A 3 -8.06 -0.96 -5.49
CA ILE A 3 -7.78 -0.35 -6.79
C ILE A 3 -8.57 -1.13 -7.84
N GLY A 4 -9.77 -0.67 -8.19
CA GLY A 4 -10.52 -1.18 -9.34
C GLY A 4 -9.80 -0.93 -10.66
N PRO A 5 -10.40 -1.26 -11.82
CA PRO A 5 -9.81 -1.00 -13.14
C PRO A 5 -9.38 0.47 -13.35
N ILE A 6 -10.10 1.41 -12.72
CA ILE A 6 -9.79 2.85 -12.77
C ILE A 6 -8.47 3.18 -12.06
N GLY A 7 -8.20 2.57 -10.90
CA GLY A 7 -6.96 2.81 -10.20
C GLY A 7 -5.76 2.13 -10.89
N HIS A 8 -5.97 0.97 -11.53
CA HIS A 8 -4.92 0.32 -12.33
C HIS A 8 -4.55 1.12 -13.56
N LYS A 9 -5.49 1.89 -14.14
CA LYS A 9 -5.19 2.83 -15.24
C LYS A 9 -4.10 3.83 -14.84
N ALA A 10 -4.15 4.39 -13.63
CA ALA A 10 -3.13 5.34 -13.16
C ALA A 10 -1.74 4.68 -13.09
N LEU A 11 -1.66 3.45 -12.57
CA LEU A 11 -0.42 2.69 -12.49
C LEU A 11 0.18 2.38 -13.87
N ILE A 12 -0.66 2.04 -14.85
CA ILE A 12 -0.22 1.78 -16.23
C ILE A 12 0.14 3.07 -16.97
N ALA A 13 -0.56 4.17 -16.70
CA ALA A 13 -0.27 5.49 -17.29
C ALA A 13 1.02 6.11 -16.75
N ASP A 14 1.50 5.67 -15.58
CA ASP A 14 2.83 5.98 -15.09
C ASP A 14 3.89 5.28 -15.97
N THR A 15 4.32 5.98 -17.01
CA THR A 15 5.30 5.49 -17.98
C THR A 15 6.69 5.38 -17.38
N VAL A 16 7.05 6.20 -16.38
CA VAL A 16 8.35 6.16 -15.71
C VAL A 16 8.47 4.83 -14.96
N ARG A 17 7.48 4.52 -14.11
CA ARG A 17 7.37 3.24 -13.41
C ARG A 17 7.37 2.07 -14.37
N THR A 18 6.40 2.05 -15.29
CA THR A 18 6.13 0.88 -16.14
C THR A 18 7.32 0.57 -17.08
N THR A 19 8.00 1.60 -17.59
CA THR A 19 9.18 1.43 -18.45
C THR A 19 10.40 0.97 -17.66
N ALA A 20 10.59 1.47 -16.43
CA ALA A 20 11.68 1.02 -15.56
C ALA A 20 11.56 -0.48 -15.25
N TYR A 21 10.37 -0.94 -14.83
CA TYR A 21 10.12 -2.36 -14.61
C TYR A 21 10.30 -3.19 -15.88
N LYS A 22 9.78 -2.71 -17.03
CA LYS A 22 10.01 -3.39 -18.32
C LYS A 22 11.50 -3.57 -18.60
N LYS A 23 12.30 -2.50 -18.46
CA LYS A 23 13.74 -2.55 -18.70
C LYS A 23 14.44 -3.54 -17.75
N ALA A 24 14.10 -3.49 -16.45
CA ALA A 24 14.69 -4.39 -15.46
C ALA A 24 14.35 -5.86 -15.71
N ILE A 25 13.10 -6.17 -16.07
CA ILE A 25 12.66 -7.52 -16.42
C ILE A 25 13.42 -8.03 -17.65
N PHE A 26 13.53 -7.22 -18.71
CA PHE A 26 14.27 -7.59 -19.93
C PHE A 26 15.79 -7.70 -19.73
N GLU A 27 16.34 -7.05 -18.70
CA GLU A 27 17.75 -7.19 -18.31
C GLU A 27 18.01 -8.47 -17.49
N THR A 28 16.98 -8.98 -16.82
CA THR A 28 17.13 -10.04 -15.79
C THR A 28 16.63 -11.41 -16.25
N VAL A 29 15.50 -11.44 -16.98
CA VAL A 29 14.85 -12.69 -17.39
C VAL A 29 15.56 -13.26 -18.61
N GLU A 30 15.96 -14.52 -18.51
CA GLU A 30 16.60 -15.28 -19.59
C GLU A 30 15.63 -16.31 -20.22
N ASP A 31 15.96 -16.79 -21.42
CA ASP A 31 15.22 -17.85 -22.09
C ASP A 31 15.22 -19.13 -21.24
N GLY A 32 14.04 -19.60 -20.86
CA GLY A 32 13.88 -20.80 -20.03
C GLY A 32 13.53 -20.52 -18.56
N ASP A 33 13.64 -19.26 -18.11
CA ASP A 33 13.34 -18.89 -16.74
C ASP A 33 11.88 -19.16 -16.35
N VAL A 34 11.70 -19.52 -15.09
CA VAL A 34 10.40 -19.50 -14.42
C VAL A 34 10.31 -18.22 -13.59
N VAL A 35 9.24 -17.45 -13.78
CA VAL A 35 9.03 -16.17 -13.09
C VAL A 35 7.78 -16.25 -12.21
N VAL A 36 7.77 -15.56 -11.07
CA VAL A 36 6.53 -15.23 -10.34
C VAL A 36 6.34 -13.71 -10.32
N ASP A 37 5.12 -13.28 -10.62
CA ASP A 37 4.64 -11.89 -10.52
C ASP A 37 3.70 -11.79 -9.32
N LEU A 38 4.19 -11.12 -8.27
CA LEU A 38 3.55 -10.99 -6.97
C LEU A 38 2.71 -9.70 -6.91
N GLY A 39 1.39 -9.84 -6.84
CA GLY A 39 0.47 -8.70 -6.96
C GLY A 39 0.27 -8.31 -8.43
N THR A 40 -0.03 -9.30 -9.27
CA THR A 40 0.02 -9.13 -10.74
C THR A 40 -0.92 -8.05 -11.27
N GLY A 41 -2.00 -7.71 -10.55
CA GLY A 41 -2.96 -6.69 -10.97
C GLY A 41 -3.53 -6.97 -12.36
N THR A 42 -3.17 -6.13 -13.33
CA THR A 42 -3.59 -6.27 -14.75
C THR A 42 -2.73 -7.25 -15.56
N GLY A 43 -1.68 -7.81 -14.97
CA GLY A 43 -0.77 -8.77 -15.62
C GLY A 43 0.43 -8.14 -16.31
N VAL A 44 0.60 -6.81 -16.27
CA VAL A 44 1.60 -6.11 -17.11
C VAL A 44 3.04 -6.61 -16.89
N LEU A 45 3.44 -6.89 -15.65
CA LEU A 45 4.79 -7.37 -15.34
C LEU A 45 4.96 -8.83 -15.76
N ALA A 46 3.96 -9.69 -15.51
CA ALA A 46 3.90 -11.03 -16.05
C ALA A 46 4.01 -11.06 -17.59
N PHE A 47 3.38 -10.12 -18.29
CA PHE A 47 3.47 -10.02 -19.75
C PHE A 47 4.87 -9.63 -20.21
N PHE A 48 5.53 -8.69 -19.53
CA PHE A 48 6.93 -8.36 -19.81
C PHE A 48 7.85 -9.56 -19.59
N ALA A 49 7.65 -10.35 -18.53
CA ALA A 49 8.42 -11.56 -18.31
C ALA A 49 8.23 -12.58 -19.45
N CYS A 50 6.98 -12.80 -19.93
CA CYS A 50 6.74 -13.65 -21.09
C CYS A 50 7.40 -13.14 -22.38
N GLN A 51 7.43 -11.81 -22.58
CA GLN A 51 8.09 -11.17 -23.72
C GLN A 51 9.62 -11.24 -23.65
N ALA A 52 10.18 -11.24 -22.44
CA ALA A 52 11.62 -11.31 -22.19
C ALA A 52 12.22 -12.71 -22.37
N GLY A 53 11.40 -13.77 -22.44
CA GLY A 53 11.88 -15.14 -22.70
C GLY A 53 11.43 -16.18 -21.68
N ALA A 54 10.73 -15.77 -20.60
CA ALA A 54 10.26 -16.69 -19.57
C ALA A 54 9.49 -17.86 -20.19
N ARG A 55 9.87 -19.09 -19.82
CA ARG A 55 9.13 -20.29 -20.27
C ARG A 55 7.76 -20.38 -19.60
N LYS A 56 7.66 -19.84 -18.38
CA LYS A 56 6.46 -19.91 -17.54
C LYS A 56 6.43 -18.76 -16.55
N VAL A 57 5.25 -18.20 -16.33
CA VAL A 57 5.02 -17.16 -15.33
C VAL A 57 3.88 -17.57 -14.40
N TYR A 58 4.09 -17.48 -13.09
CA TYR A 58 3.05 -17.59 -12.07
C TYR A 58 2.58 -16.19 -11.70
N ALA A 59 1.33 -15.85 -11.98
CA ALA A 59 0.78 -14.52 -11.72
C ALA A 59 -0.18 -14.60 -10.53
N ILE A 60 0.22 -14.05 -9.37
CA ILE A 60 -0.54 -14.15 -8.11
C ILE A 60 -1.25 -12.83 -7.85
N GLU A 61 -2.57 -12.87 -7.63
CA GLU A 61 -3.38 -11.70 -7.29
C GLU A 61 -4.66 -12.10 -6.55
N GLU A 62 -4.90 -11.55 -5.37
CA GLU A 62 -6.08 -11.82 -4.55
C GLU A 62 -7.36 -11.25 -5.19
N LYS A 63 -7.25 -10.02 -5.71
CA LYS A 63 -8.39 -9.22 -6.15
C LYS A 63 -8.92 -9.72 -7.49
N LYS A 64 -10.17 -9.36 -7.79
CA LYS A 64 -10.87 -9.78 -9.01
C LYS A 64 -10.26 -9.24 -10.31
N ILE A 65 -9.31 -8.30 -10.23
CA ILE A 65 -8.61 -7.75 -11.39
C ILE A 65 -7.85 -8.82 -12.17
N ILE A 66 -7.48 -9.94 -11.53
CA ILE A 66 -6.86 -11.09 -12.21
C ILE A 66 -7.72 -11.66 -13.34
N GLU A 67 -9.05 -11.51 -13.29
CA GLU A 67 -9.93 -11.93 -14.40
C GLU A 67 -9.74 -11.03 -15.63
N LEU A 68 -9.49 -9.74 -15.43
CA LEU A 68 -9.11 -8.84 -16.52
C LEU A 68 -7.72 -9.20 -17.06
N ALA A 69 -6.76 -9.53 -16.19
CA ALA A 69 -5.42 -9.96 -16.60
C ALA A 69 -5.48 -11.21 -17.52
N LYS A 70 -6.35 -12.17 -17.22
CA LYS A 70 -6.59 -13.35 -18.09
C LYS A 70 -7.11 -12.96 -19.47
N GLU A 71 -8.07 -12.05 -19.55
CA GLU A 71 -8.61 -11.58 -20.84
C GLU A 71 -7.55 -10.81 -21.65
N ILE A 72 -6.74 -9.97 -20.99
CA ILE A 72 -5.62 -9.28 -21.65
C ILE A 72 -4.58 -10.29 -22.15
N ALA A 73 -4.22 -11.30 -21.35
CA ALA A 73 -3.29 -12.34 -21.76
C ALA A 73 -3.77 -13.08 -23.01
N LYS A 74 -5.06 -13.45 -23.05
CA LYS A 74 -5.69 -14.09 -24.20
C LYS A 74 -5.67 -13.20 -25.45
N ALA A 75 -5.98 -11.91 -25.30
CA ALA A 75 -5.92 -10.94 -26.40
C ALA A 75 -4.51 -10.79 -26.99
N ASN A 76 -3.47 -11.13 -26.22
CA ASN A 76 -2.06 -11.04 -26.60
C ASN A 76 -1.41 -12.41 -26.86
N ASN A 77 -2.17 -13.51 -26.88
CA ASN A 77 -1.69 -14.89 -27.05
C ASN A 77 -0.64 -15.33 -25.99
N LEU A 78 -0.72 -14.81 -24.78
CA LEU A 78 0.20 -15.10 -23.67
C LEU A 78 -0.36 -16.10 -22.65
N GLU A 79 -1.64 -16.45 -22.75
CA GLU A 79 -2.37 -17.24 -21.75
C GLU A 79 -1.80 -18.64 -21.54
N LYS A 80 -1.10 -19.21 -22.53
CA LYS A 80 -0.47 -20.53 -22.42
C LYS A 80 0.80 -20.54 -21.58
N LYS A 81 1.47 -19.38 -21.44
CA LYS A 81 2.70 -19.24 -20.64
C LYS A 81 2.43 -18.85 -19.18
N ILE A 82 1.21 -18.38 -18.87
CA ILE A 82 0.90 -17.78 -17.57
C ILE A 82 -0.06 -18.67 -16.78
N VAL A 83 0.32 -19.01 -15.55
CA VAL A 83 -0.54 -19.66 -14.56
C VAL A 83 -1.06 -18.58 -13.62
N PHE A 84 -2.34 -18.24 -13.76
CA PHE A 84 -3.02 -17.27 -12.89
C PHE A 84 -3.50 -17.92 -11.60
N ILE A 85 -3.06 -17.39 -10.46
CA ILE A 85 -3.38 -17.86 -9.12
C ILE A 85 -4.13 -16.74 -8.40
N ARG A 86 -5.44 -16.95 -8.17
CA ARG A 86 -6.26 -15.97 -7.46
C ARG A 86 -6.24 -16.26 -5.97
N ASP A 87 -5.26 -15.69 -5.27
CA ASP A 87 -5.01 -15.94 -3.86
C ASP A 87 -4.19 -14.80 -3.22
N ILE A 88 -4.14 -14.74 -1.90
CA ILE A 88 -3.14 -13.94 -1.19
C ILE A 88 -1.81 -14.68 -1.30
N SER A 89 -0.72 -13.95 -1.50
CA SER A 89 0.57 -14.57 -1.78
C SER A 89 1.06 -15.52 -0.71
N ASN A 90 0.86 -15.21 0.57
CA ASN A 90 1.25 -16.06 1.71
C ASN A 90 0.44 -17.37 1.81
N GLU A 91 -0.74 -17.42 1.21
CA GLU A 91 -1.60 -18.62 1.11
C GLU A 91 -1.36 -19.40 -0.19
N ALA A 92 -0.89 -18.72 -1.24
CA ALA A 92 -0.58 -19.33 -2.53
C ALA A 92 0.51 -20.42 -2.42
N THR A 93 0.42 -21.42 -3.30
CA THR A 93 1.43 -22.48 -3.45
C THR A 93 1.89 -22.60 -4.90
N LEU A 94 3.20 -22.81 -5.08
CA LEU A 94 3.81 -23.06 -6.39
C LEU A 94 4.38 -24.49 -6.41
N PRO A 95 4.26 -25.21 -7.55
CA PRO A 95 4.78 -26.58 -7.65
C PRO A 95 6.31 -26.63 -7.82
N GLU A 96 6.96 -25.49 -8.04
CA GLU A 96 8.40 -25.36 -8.24
C GLU A 96 8.88 -24.00 -7.72
N LYS A 97 10.17 -23.91 -7.34
CA LYS A 97 10.82 -22.61 -7.06
C LYS A 97 11.14 -21.89 -8.38
N VAL A 98 11.19 -20.57 -8.35
CA VAL A 98 11.32 -19.69 -9.52
C VAL A 98 12.72 -19.07 -9.63
N ASP A 99 13.10 -18.73 -10.85
CA ASP A 99 14.38 -18.06 -11.17
C ASP A 99 14.30 -16.56 -10.89
N VAL A 100 13.14 -15.93 -11.17
CA VAL A 100 12.92 -14.51 -10.91
C VAL A 100 11.62 -14.30 -10.15
N LEU A 101 11.66 -13.50 -9.09
CA LEU A 101 10.49 -12.95 -8.41
C LEU A 101 10.41 -11.48 -8.72
N VAL A 102 9.33 -11.06 -9.37
CA VAL A 102 9.03 -9.65 -9.62
C VAL A 102 7.78 -9.22 -8.83
N SER A 103 7.82 -8.02 -8.27
CA SER A 103 6.68 -7.42 -7.58
C SER A 103 6.67 -5.92 -7.71
N GLU A 104 5.48 -5.34 -7.77
CA GLU A 104 5.28 -3.90 -7.61
C GLU A 104 4.11 -3.70 -6.63
N ILE A 105 4.44 -3.80 -5.34
CA ILE A 105 3.53 -3.62 -4.21
C ILE A 105 4.02 -2.48 -3.28
N ILE A 106 4.92 -1.64 -3.78
CA ILE A 106 5.59 -0.62 -2.98
C ILE A 106 4.66 0.60 -2.87
N GLY A 107 4.23 0.91 -1.65
CA GLY A 107 3.39 2.06 -1.38
C GLY A 107 4.15 3.39 -1.34
N ASN A 108 3.42 4.49 -1.14
CA ASN A 108 4.04 5.80 -0.88
C ASN A 108 5.00 5.71 0.32
N PHE A 109 6.10 6.46 0.25
CA PHE A 109 7.21 6.41 1.20
C PHE A 109 7.74 4.99 1.46
N ALA A 110 7.64 4.10 0.47
CA ALA A 110 7.99 2.68 0.48
C ALA A 110 7.16 1.75 1.39
N TYR A 111 6.46 2.29 2.40
CA TYR A 111 5.83 1.50 3.46
C TYR A 111 4.31 1.32 3.33
N THR A 112 3.64 2.24 2.63
CA THR A 112 2.17 2.32 2.65
C THR A 112 1.52 0.97 2.26
N GLU A 113 0.41 0.65 2.92
CA GLU A 113 -0.33 -0.64 2.83
C GLU A 113 0.36 -1.86 3.46
N ASN A 114 1.51 -1.69 4.14
CA ASN A 114 2.22 -2.77 4.86
C ASN A 114 2.47 -4.01 3.98
N LEU A 115 2.82 -3.85 2.70
CA LEU A 115 2.88 -5.00 1.78
C LEU A 115 4.28 -5.65 1.68
N LEU A 116 5.33 -5.01 2.20
CA LEU A 116 6.70 -5.49 2.06
C LEU A 116 6.94 -6.87 2.71
N HIS A 117 6.18 -7.24 3.74
CA HIS A 117 6.31 -8.56 4.36
C HIS A 117 5.84 -9.70 3.43
N PHE A 118 4.89 -9.44 2.53
CA PHE A 118 4.50 -10.41 1.49
C PHE A 118 5.62 -10.65 0.48
N LEU A 119 6.45 -9.64 0.21
CA LEU A 119 7.63 -9.79 -0.65
C LEU A 119 8.66 -10.73 -0.01
N LEU A 120 8.93 -10.56 1.29
CA LEU A 120 9.86 -11.41 2.04
C LEU A 120 9.38 -12.85 2.14
N ASP A 121 8.11 -13.07 2.46
CA ASP A 121 7.51 -14.40 2.49
C ASP A 121 7.63 -15.11 1.12
N ALA A 122 7.27 -14.40 0.05
CA ALA A 122 7.35 -14.94 -1.31
C ALA A 122 8.80 -15.21 -1.73
N ARG A 123 9.75 -14.35 -1.35
CA ARG A 123 11.19 -14.58 -1.58
C ARG A 123 11.63 -15.89 -0.93
N ASP A 124 11.30 -16.10 0.33
CA ASP A 124 11.78 -17.27 1.09
C ASP A 124 11.15 -18.58 0.59
N ARG A 125 9.84 -18.56 0.30
CA ARG A 125 9.11 -19.75 -0.17
C ARG A 125 9.35 -20.05 -1.64
N PHE A 126 9.31 -19.05 -2.52
CA PHE A 126 9.26 -19.28 -3.96
C PHE A 126 10.59 -19.08 -4.69
N LEU A 127 11.48 -18.19 -4.23
CA LEU A 127 12.70 -17.91 -4.96
C LEU A 127 13.74 -19.03 -4.79
N LYS A 128 14.42 -19.39 -5.88
CA LYS A 128 15.62 -20.26 -5.85
C LYS A 128 16.75 -19.57 -5.09
N LYS A 129 17.70 -20.34 -4.55
CA LYS A 129 18.84 -19.78 -3.80
C LYS A 129 19.68 -18.76 -4.60
N ASN A 130 19.77 -18.94 -5.92
CA ASN A 130 20.46 -18.04 -6.84
C ASN A 130 19.47 -17.27 -7.74
N GLY A 131 18.20 -17.22 -7.35
CA GLY A 131 17.20 -16.47 -8.09
C GLY A 131 17.33 -14.97 -7.87
N THR A 132 16.74 -14.18 -8.76
CA THR A 132 16.78 -12.72 -8.70
C THR A 132 15.46 -12.16 -8.18
N LEU A 133 15.55 -11.20 -7.26
CA LEU A 133 14.42 -10.45 -6.73
C LEU A 133 14.36 -9.06 -7.37
N ILE A 134 13.21 -8.70 -7.93
CA ILE A 134 12.91 -7.38 -8.51
C ILE A 134 11.71 -6.79 -7.75
N PRO A 135 11.88 -5.69 -7.01
CA PRO A 135 13.13 -4.96 -6.75
C PRO A 135 14.11 -5.66 -5.81
N SER A 136 15.40 -5.33 -5.92
CA SER A 136 16.45 -5.88 -5.05
C SER A 136 16.64 -5.07 -3.77
N SER A 137 16.48 -3.74 -3.84
CA SER A 137 16.56 -2.87 -2.66
C SER A 137 15.76 -1.58 -2.84
N VAL A 138 15.53 -0.89 -1.72
CA VAL A 138 14.93 0.44 -1.66
C VAL A 138 15.74 1.36 -0.74
N GLU A 139 15.89 2.60 -1.16
CA GLU A 139 16.51 3.70 -0.43
C GLU A 139 15.47 4.76 -0.13
N ILE A 140 15.36 5.21 1.12
CA ILE A 140 14.34 6.18 1.56
C ILE A 140 15.03 7.47 1.98
N PHE A 141 14.55 8.59 1.43
CA PHE A 141 15.11 9.91 1.63
C PHE A 141 14.13 10.82 2.36
N LEU A 142 14.67 11.78 3.09
CA LEU A 142 13.91 12.79 3.82
C LEU A 142 14.62 14.14 3.74
N VAL A 143 13.84 15.23 3.70
CA VAL A 143 14.37 16.60 3.73
C VAL A 143 13.35 17.57 4.35
N PRO A 144 13.76 18.55 5.18
CA PRO A 144 12.92 19.67 5.58
C PRO A 144 12.61 20.60 4.40
N VAL A 145 11.35 21.02 4.26
CA VAL A 145 10.90 21.77 3.09
C VAL A 145 10.00 22.95 3.42
N GLU A 146 10.00 23.89 2.47
CA GLU A 146 8.88 24.79 2.22
C GLU A 146 7.81 24.09 1.37
N ALA A 147 6.54 24.23 1.72
CA ALA A 147 5.45 23.61 0.96
C ALA A 147 4.14 24.42 1.11
N PRO A 148 4.14 25.73 0.77
CA PRO A 148 3.06 26.64 1.13
C PRO A 148 1.70 26.20 0.55
N LYS A 149 1.67 25.60 -0.64
CA LYS A 149 0.42 25.16 -1.29
C LYS A 149 -0.32 24.10 -0.45
N ILE A 150 0.31 22.95 -0.20
CA ILE A 150 -0.29 21.87 0.59
C ILE A 150 -0.46 22.30 2.06
N TYR A 151 0.46 23.10 2.59
CA TYR A 151 0.36 23.60 3.96
C TYR A 151 -0.87 24.52 4.14
N ASN A 152 -1.21 25.33 3.15
CA ASN A 152 -2.43 26.16 3.16
C ASN A 152 -3.71 25.31 3.09
N GLU A 153 -3.69 24.18 2.40
CA GLU A 153 -4.81 23.24 2.36
C GLU A 153 -5.01 22.58 3.74
N ILE A 154 -3.93 22.12 4.37
CA ILE A 154 -3.95 21.53 5.73
C ILE A 154 -4.40 22.54 6.80
N THR A 155 -3.96 23.79 6.68
CA THR A 155 -4.29 24.86 7.64
C THR A 155 -5.62 25.58 7.33
N PHE A 156 -6.33 25.19 6.27
CA PHE A 156 -7.65 25.72 5.94
C PHE A 156 -8.63 25.62 7.13
N TRP A 157 -8.56 24.52 7.88
CA TRP A 157 -9.37 24.23 9.05
C TRP A 157 -8.93 24.98 10.32
N ASN A 158 -7.78 25.64 10.30
CA ASN A 158 -7.20 26.33 11.45
C ASN A 158 -7.84 27.70 11.70
N LYS A 159 -9.17 27.75 11.66
CA LYS A 159 -9.99 28.94 11.89
C LYS A 159 -11.44 28.53 12.13
N GLU A 160 -12.21 29.47 12.67
CA GLU A 160 -13.66 29.35 12.70
C GLU A 160 -14.22 29.56 11.29
N LEU A 161 -15.08 28.64 10.86
CA LEU A 161 -15.77 28.71 9.57
C LEU A 161 -17.27 28.71 9.84
N TYR A 162 -17.97 29.75 9.41
CA TYR A 162 -19.43 29.86 9.57
C TYR A 162 -19.93 29.76 11.02
N GLY A 163 -19.17 30.27 12.00
CA GLY A 163 -19.55 30.13 13.42
C GLY A 163 -19.22 28.77 14.03
N ILE A 164 -18.50 27.90 13.30
CA ILE A 164 -18.21 26.51 13.69
C ILE A 164 -16.70 26.32 13.85
N ASN A 165 -16.31 25.67 14.95
CA ASN A 165 -14.92 25.34 15.25
C ASN A 165 -14.47 24.07 14.49
N PHE A 166 -13.59 24.25 13.49
CA PHE A 166 -13.00 23.17 12.69
C PHE A 166 -11.61 22.72 13.15
N LEU A 167 -11.12 23.20 14.32
CA LEU A 167 -9.83 22.76 14.86
C LEU A 167 -9.68 21.23 15.01
N PRO A 168 -10.73 20.43 15.31
CA PRO A 168 -10.61 18.98 15.28
C PRO A 168 -10.23 18.42 13.91
N ALA A 169 -10.70 19.02 12.80
CA ALA A 169 -10.31 18.63 11.45
C ALA A 169 -8.86 19.05 11.14
N HIS A 170 -8.42 20.23 11.61
CA HIS A 170 -7.02 20.64 11.52
C HIS A 170 -6.09 19.61 12.19
N LYS A 171 -6.46 19.13 13.38
CA LYS A 171 -5.72 18.08 14.10
C LYS A 171 -5.64 16.77 13.33
N VAL A 172 -6.64 16.43 12.53
CA VAL A 172 -6.59 15.26 11.63
C VAL A 172 -5.55 15.47 10.54
N ASP A 173 -5.62 16.60 9.85
CA ASP A 173 -4.78 16.83 8.67
C ASP A 173 -3.30 16.97 9.04
N VAL A 174 -2.96 17.63 10.15
CA VAL A 174 -1.55 17.71 10.61
C VAL A 174 -1.02 16.39 11.17
N ASN A 175 -1.88 15.41 11.43
CA ASN A 175 -1.51 14.06 11.86
C ASN A 175 -1.69 13.02 10.75
N THR A 176 -1.91 13.46 9.52
CA THR A 176 -2.07 12.61 8.35
C THR A 176 -0.93 12.88 7.37
N LEU A 177 -0.50 11.84 6.66
CA LEU A 177 0.45 11.98 5.56
C LEU A 177 -0.26 12.46 4.29
N HIS A 178 0.36 13.38 3.57
CA HIS A 178 -0.20 13.90 2.32
C HIS A 178 0.73 13.55 1.17
N ASN A 179 0.18 13.13 0.03
CA ASN A 179 0.98 12.99 -1.18
C ASN A 179 0.83 14.27 -2.00
N CYS A 180 1.96 14.89 -2.32
CA CYS A 180 1.98 16.08 -3.15
C CYS A 180 3.31 16.18 -3.89
N ARG A 181 3.30 16.91 -5.01
CA ARG A 181 4.52 17.32 -5.69
C ARG A 181 5.28 18.35 -4.85
N ILE A 182 6.55 18.05 -4.58
CA ILE A 182 7.51 18.97 -3.98
C ILE A 182 8.54 19.36 -5.03
N GLU A 183 8.92 20.63 -5.07
CA GLU A 183 9.97 21.13 -5.98
C GLU A 183 11.28 21.31 -5.21
N THR A 184 12.41 21.00 -5.85
CA THR A 184 13.74 20.99 -5.21
C THR A 184 14.18 22.36 -4.72
N GLU A 185 13.65 23.45 -5.30
CA GLU A 185 13.89 24.83 -4.85
C GLU A 185 13.36 25.13 -3.45
N PHE A 186 12.37 24.34 -2.99
CA PHE A 186 11.81 24.48 -1.65
C PHE A 186 12.53 23.64 -0.59
N PHE A 187 13.62 22.96 -0.94
CA PHE A 187 14.43 22.25 0.05
C PHE A 187 15.16 23.24 0.96
N LEU A 188 15.01 23.07 2.28
CA LEU A 188 15.70 23.89 3.26
C LEU A 188 17.12 23.37 3.57
N SER A 189 17.42 22.12 3.18
CA SER A 189 18.73 21.48 3.36
C SER A 189 19.00 20.46 2.27
N THR A 190 20.18 19.84 2.28
CA THR A 190 20.46 18.68 1.43
C THR A 190 19.65 17.47 1.93
N PRO A 191 18.98 16.71 1.04
CA PRO A 191 18.28 15.49 1.43
C PRO A 191 19.21 14.47 2.07
N ARG A 192 18.65 13.64 2.97
CA ARG A 192 19.40 12.55 3.61
C ARG A 192 18.73 11.21 3.33
N LEU A 193 19.55 10.23 2.98
CA LEU A 193 19.18 8.81 3.05
C LEU A 193 18.97 8.47 4.53
N ILE A 194 17.76 8.08 4.89
CA ILE A 194 17.40 7.71 6.27
C ILE A 194 17.31 6.20 6.44
N LYS A 195 17.03 5.44 5.37
CA LYS A 195 16.95 3.97 5.44
C LYS A 195 17.32 3.36 4.09
N HIS A 196 18.09 2.28 4.13
CA HIS A 196 18.31 1.40 2.99
C HIS A 196 17.92 -0.02 3.37
N ILE A 197 17.08 -0.66 2.54
CA ILE A 197 16.60 -2.02 2.74
C ILE A 197 17.06 -2.84 1.54
N ASP A 198 17.98 -3.78 1.76
CA ASP A 198 18.34 -4.81 0.79
C ASP A 198 17.45 -6.03 1.02
N PHE A 199 16.44 -6.20 0.15
CA PHE A 199 15.47 -7.27 0.27
C PHE A 199 16.07 -8.67 0.13
N ASN A 200 17.32 -8.81 -0.31
CA ASN A 200 18.02 -10.10 -0.35
C ASN A 200 18.64 -10.46 1.01
N LYS A 201 18.84 -9.49 1.90
CA LYS A 201 19.55 -9.66 3.17
C LYS A 201 18.65 -9.66 4.40
N VAL A 202 17.44 -9.12 4.29
CA VAL A 202 16.48 -9.07 5.41
C VAL A 202 16.16 -10.49 5.90
N GLN A 203 16.37 -10.76 7.18
CA GLN A 203 16.07 -12.07 7.78
C GLN A 203 14.81 -12.04 8.64
N LYS A 204 14.52 -10.88 9.24
CA LYS A 204 13.38 -10.71 10.13
C LYS A 204 12.51 -9.54 9.67
N PRO A 205 11.17 -9.64 9.77
CA PRO A 205 10.27 -8.57 9.35
C PRO A 205 10.54 -7.22 10.01
N GLU A 206 11.05 -7.19 11.24
CA GLU A 206 11.34 -5.96 11.99
C GLU A 206 12.45 -5.13 11.34
N GLU A 207 13.32 -5.73 10.53
CA GLU A 207 14.35 -4.99 9.78
C GLU A 207 13.75 -4.08 8.71
N LEU A 208 12.52 -4.35 8.27
CA LEU A 208 11.78 -3.47 7.38
C LEU A 208 11.39 -2.17 8.08
N TYR A 209 11.18 -2.16 9.39
CA TYR A 209 10.62 -1.02 10.11
C TYR A 209 11.52 0.22 9.95
N LEU A 210 10.87 1.38 9.86
CA LEU A 210 11.56 2.66 9.90
C LEU A 210 11.55 3.16 11.35
N GLU A 211 12.72 3.31 11.94
CA GLU A 211 12.90 3.88 13.28
C GLU A 211 14.21 4.67 13.26
N GLU A 212 14.15 5.92 12.81
CA GLU A 212 15.34 6.69 12.48
C GLU A 212 15.33 8.06 13.17
N THR A 213 16.49 8.45 13.70
CA THR A 213 16.74 9.82 14.15
C THR A 213 17.76 10.47 13.25
N VAL A 214 17.37 11.53 12.56
CA VAL A 214 18.20 12.26 11.61
C VAL A 214 18.28 13.74 12.00
N SER A 215 19.40 14.38 11.69
CA SER A 215 19.57 15.83 11.87
C SER A 215 19.98 16.48 10.56
N PHE A 216 19.35 17.61 10.25
CA PHE A 216 19.62 18.44 9.09
C PHE A 216 20.21 19.76 9.53
N VAL A 217 21.23 20.23 8.83
CA VAL A 217 21.70 21.61 8.93
C VAL A 217 21.12 22.36 7.74
N LEU A 218 20.43 23.47 7.99
CA LEU A 218 19.76 24.20 6.92
C LEU A 218 20.75 24.96 6.06
N ASN A 219 20.60 24.83 4.74
CA ASN A 219 21.47 25.46 3.75
C ASN A 219 21.00 26.87 3.35
N ARG A 220 19.73 27.20 3.66
CA ARG A 220 19.09 28.49 3.39
C ARG A 220 18.09 28.85 4.50
N SER A 221 17.80 30.14 4.63
CA SER A 221 16.69 30.62 5.45
C SER A 221 15.36 30.48 4.70
N GLY A 222 14.26 30.32 5.42
CA GLY A 222 12.92 30.15 4.84
C GLY A 222 11.88 29.82 5.90
N ILE A 223 10.75 29.23 5.48
CA ILE A 223 9.67 28.82 6.38
C ILE A 223 9.56 27.28 6.40
N LEU A 224 9.90 26.65 7.51
CA LEU A 224 9.68 25.20 7.67
C LEU A 224 8.17 24.93 7.74
N HIS A 225 7.64 24.21 6.76
CA HIS A 225 6.25 23.76 6.72
C HIS A 225 6.09 22.29 7.09
N GLY A 226 7.17 21.51 6.95
CA GLY A 226 7.16 20.08 7.21
C GLY A 226 8.39 19.40 6.59
N LEU A 227 8.29 18.09 6.42
CA LEU A 227 9.30 17.26 5.76
C LEU A 227 8.72 16.69 4.46
N ALA A 228 9.56 16.53 3.45
CA ALA A 228 9.26 15.76 2.26
C ALA A 228 10.07 14.47 2.27
N GLY A 229 9.42 13.36 1.96
CA GLY A 229 10.02 12.04 1.86
C GLY A 229 9.70 11.36 0.53
N TRP A 230 10.66 10.60 0.03
CA TRP A 230 10.53 9.81 -1.20
C TRP A 230 11.45 8.59 -1.12
N PHE A 231 11.44 7.76 -2.15
CA PHE A 231 12.30 6.60 -2.23
C PHE A 231 12.86 6.38 -3.64
N ASP A 232 13.99 5.67 -3.69
CA ASP A 232 14.58 5.14 -4.90
C ASP A 232 14.60 3.60 -4.82
N ILE A 233 14.25 2.93 -5.91
CA ILE A 233 14.15 1.47 -6.00
C ILE A 233 15.19 0.94 -6.99
N HIS A 234 16.03 0.02 -6.53
CA HIS A 234 16.93 -0.74 -7.41
C HIS A 234 16.17 -1.93 -8.00
N LEU A 235 15.91 -1.90 -9.29
CA LEU A 235 15.14 -2.93 -10.00
C LEU A 235 16.04 -3.98 -10.66
N SER A 236 17.21 -3.57 -11.13
CA SER A 236 18.25 -4.45 -11.70
C SER A 236 19.62 -3.79 -11.48
N LYS A 237 20.68 -4.40 -12.01
CA LYS A 237 22.03 -3.82 -11.96
C LYS A 237 22.11 -2.43 -12.58
N ASN A 238 21.36 -2.17 -13.67
CA ASN A 238 21.42 -0.92 -14.43
C ASN A 238 20.11 -0.12 -14.43
N VAL A 239 19.15 -0.46 -13.56
CA VAL A 239 17.86 0.22 -13.47
C VAL A 239 17.56 0.65 -12.05
N LEU A 240 17.57 1.97 -11.86
CA LEU A 240 17.09 2.67 -10.67
C LEU A 240 15.80 3.40 -11.04
N LEU A 241 14.74 3.19 -10.27
CA LEU A 241 13.50 3.95 -10.35
C LEU A 241 13.44 4.92 -9.17
N SER A 242 13.51 6.22 -9.44
CA SER A 242 13.47 7.25 -8.40
C SER A 242 12.12 7.97 -8.36
N THR A 243 11.61 8.22 -7.16
CA THR A 243 10.45 9.08 -6.90
C THR A 243 10.86 10.47 -6.40
N SER A 244 12.14 10.82 -6.51
CA SER A 244 12.69 12.11 -6.08
C SER A 244 12.00 13.30 -6.77
N PRO A 245 11.83 14.44 -6.08
CA PRO A 245 11.52 15.73 -6.68
C PRO A 245 12.40 16.15 -7.87
N ALA A 246 13.63 15.65 -7.94
CA ALA A 246 14.57 15.93 -9.03
C ALA A 246 14.39 15.00 -10.25
N SER A 247 13.58 13.95 -10.12
CA SER A 247 13.34 12.93 -11.14
C SER A 247 12.04 13.19 -11.90
N SER A 248 11.82 12.42 -12.98
CA SER A 248 10.54 12.43 -13.69
C SER A 248 9.38 12.07 -12.77
N ILE A 249 8.23 12.73 -12.97
CA ILE A 249 7.04 12.54 -12.12
C ILE A 249 6.54 11.10 -12.22
N THR A 250 6.23 10.53 -11.06
CA THR A 250 5.59 9.22 -10.90
C THR A 250 4.25 9.40 -10.19
N HIS A 251 3.39 8.37 -10.20
CA HIS A 251 2.11 8.42 -9.51
C HIS A 251 2.22 8.45 -7.98
N TRP A 252 3.39 8.10 -7.42
CA TRP A 252 3.64 8.17 -5.97
C TRP A 252 3.82 9.60 -5.48
N GLU A 253 4.22 10.52 -6.35
CA GLU A 253 4.67 11.86 -5.98
C GLU A 253 5.68 11.81 -4.82
N GLN A 254 5.57 12.72 -3.84
CA GLN A 254 6.32 12.68 -2.60
C GLN A 254 5.37 12.70 -1.41
N THR A 255 5.81 12.10 -0.31
CA THR A 255 5.07 12.10 0.94
C THR A 255 5.47 13.30 1.78
N PHE A 256 4.49 14.11 2.16
CA PHE A 256 4.64 15.29 2.98
C PHE A 256 4.19 15.01 4.42
N PHE A 257 5.09 15.34 5.36
CA PHE A 257 4.92 15.21 6.80
C PHE A 257 4.78 16.63 7.37
N PRO A 258 3.55 17.14 7.58
CA PRO A 258 3.34 18.51 8.05
C PRO A 258 3.85 18.69 9.48
N ILE A 259 4.21 19.93 9.85
CA ILE A 259 4.28 20.33 11.27
C ILE A 259 3.05 21.16 11.64
N GLU A 260 2.62 21.12 12.91
CA GLU A 260 1.39 21.80 13.36
C GLU A 260 1.41 23.32 13.07
N LYS A 261 2.57 23.93 13.27
CA LYS A 261 2.77 25.36 13.07
C LYS A 261 4.08 25.59 12.31
N SER A 262 3.98 26.28 11.19
CA SER A 262 5.14 26.69 10.41
C SER A 262 6.02 27.65 11.21
N ILE A 263 7.33 27.55 10.98
CA ILE A 263 8.32 28.36 11.69
C ILE A 263 9.31 28.96 10.70
N GLU A 264 9.67 30.21 10.94
CA GLU A 264 10.81 30.82 10.27
C GLU A 264 12.09 30.17 10.77
N VAL A 265 12.98 29.85 9.84
CA VAL A 265 14.26 29.20 10.11
C VAL A 265 15.37 29.92 9.36
N ALA A 266 16.56 29.94 9.96
CA ALA A 266 17.75 30.54 9.39
C ALA A 266 18.68 29.50 8.81
N LYS A 267 19.47 29.88 7.80
CA LYS A 267 20.63 29.11 7.36
C LYS A 267 21.53 28.79 8.56
N GLY A 268 21.92 27.53 8.71
CA GLY A 268 22.73 27.03 9.82
C GLY A 268 21.92 26.49 11.00
N ASP A 269 20.60 26.71 11.04
CA ASP A 269 19.75 26.07 12.05
C ASP A 269 19.80 24.55 11.91
N ALA A 270 19.69 23.86 13.05
CA ALA A 270 19.62 22.42 13.12
C ALA A 270 18.15 21.98 13.28
N VAL A 271 17.69 21.11 12.37
CA VAL A 271 16.40 20.43 12.45
C VAL A 271 16.65 18.98 12.81
N LYS A 272 16.26 18.57 14.02
CA LYS A 272 16.29 17.16 14.44
C LYS A 272 14.94 16.53 14.17
N VAL A 273 14.96 15.37 13.52
CA VAL A 273 13.77 14.60 13.19
C VAL A 273 13.92 13.20 13.76
N GLU A 274 12.87 12.73 14.42
CA GLU A 274 12.70 11.33 14.76
C GLU A 274 11.48 10.83 13.98
N ILE A 275 11.65 9.79 13.16
CA ILE A 275 10.61 9.27 12.29
C ILE A 275 10.47 7.76 12.49
N ILE A 276 9.23 7.33 12.69
CA ILE A 276 8.86 5.95 12.94
C ILE A 276 7.77 5.56 11.95
N ALA A 277 7.95 4.43 11.26
CA ALA A 277 6.92 3.76 10.47
C ALA A 277 6.95 2.27 10.80
N THR A 278 5.94 1.82 11.55
CA THR A 278 5.84 0.43 12.02
C THR A 278 4.49 -0.17 11.66
N PRO A 279 4.44 -1.46 11.32
CA PRO A 279 3.19 -2.17 11.14
C PRO A 279 2.30 -2.15 12.38
N TRP A 280 1.02 -1.91 12.16
CA TRP A 280 -0.06 -2.13 13.11
C TRP A 280 -1.15 -2.93 12.42
N GLN A 281 -1.15 -4.25 12.62
CA GLN A 281 -2.00 -5.18 11.87
C GLN A 281 -1.78 -5.04 10.35
N GLU A 282 -2.82 -4.69 9.60
CA GLU A 282 -2.76 -4.53 8.13
C GLU A 282 -2.32 -3.12 7.69
N ASP A 283 -2.17 -2.17 8.63
CA ASP A 283 -1.82 -0.77 8.35
C ASP A 283 -0.39 -0.43 8.81
N ILE A 284 0.11 0.74 8.41
CA ILE A 284 1.33 1.34 8.96
C ILE A 284 0.95 2.53 9.82
N VAL A 285 1.49 2.56 11.04
CA VAL A 285 1.45 3.73 11.91
C VAL A 285 2.70 4.55 11.66
N TYR A 286 2.50 5.84 11.38
CA TYR A 286 3.58 6.79 11.25
C TYR A 286 3.60 7.71 12.46
N SER A 287 4.79 7.99 12.97
CA SER A 287 5.02 9.07 13.93
C SER A 287 6.22 9.88 13.48
N TRP A 288 6.14 11.21 13.55
CA TRP A 288 7.26 12.09 13.26
C TRP A 288 7.34 13.21 14.28
N ASN A 289 8.51 13.36 14.89
CA ASN A 289 8.83 14.43 15.81
C ASN A 289 9.84 15.36 15.14
N VAL A 290 9.58 16.66 15.16
CA VAL A 290 10.45 17.67 14.56
C VAL A 290 10.83 18.69 15.62
N GLN A 291 12.13 18.85 15.85
CA GLN A 291 12.69 19.80 16.81
C GLN A 291 13.58 20.82 16.09
N VAL A 292 13.33 22.10 16.33
CA VAL A 292 14.12 23.23 15.82
C VAL A 292 14.32 24.25 16.94
N GLY A 293 15.55 24.35 17.46
CA GLY A 293 15.84 25.17 18.63
C GLY A 293 14.98 24.78 19.84
N LYS A 294 14.11 25.71 20.29
CA LYS A 294 13.15 25.48 21.40
C LYS A 294 11.78 24.96 20.93
N ASN A 295 11.50 24.96 19.63
CA ASN A 295 10.24 24.46 19.09
C ASN A 295 10.31 22.94 18.92
N SER A 296 9.23 22.26 19.27
CA SER A 296 9.08 20.81 19.10
C SER A 296 7.65 20.51 18.66
N PHE A 297 7.53 19.66 17.65
CA PHE A 297 6.26 19.19 17.09
C PHE A 297 6.24 17.68 17.13
N SER A 298 5.11 17.08 17.53
CA SER A 298 4.95 15.63 17.64
C SER A 298 3.64 15.22 16.99
N HIS A 299 3.77 14.35 15.99
CA HIS A 299 2.67 13.95 15.14
C HIS A 299 2.60 12.44 15.02
N SER A 300 1.39 11.91 14.90
CA SER A 300 1.18 10.48 14.67
C SER A 300 -0.16 10.21 14.02
N THR A 301 -0.19 9.27 13.07
CA THR A 301 -1.45 8.82 12.46
C THR A 301 -2.41 8.17 13.45
N LEU A 302 -1.93 7.75 14.63
CA LEU A 302 -2.77 7.30 15.74
C LEU A 302 -3.60 8.41 16.41
N GLN A 303 -3.25 9.68 16.19
CA GLN A 303 -3.99 10.81 16.78
C GLN A 303 -5.25 11.18 16.00
N VAL A 304 -5.50 10.54 14.85
CA VAL A 304 -6.67 10.80 14.00
C VAL A 304 -7.92 10.10 14.58
N PRO A 305 -9.08 10.79 14.72
CA PRO A 305 -10.31 10.24 15.32
C PRO A 305 -10.86 8.96 14.69
N SER A 306 -10.48 8.66 13.44
CA SER A 306 -10.77 7.40 12.76
C SER A 306 -10.19 6.17 13.48
N PHE A 307 -9.17 6.37 14.33
CA PHE A 307 -8.72 5.41 15.33
C PHE A 307 -9.45 5.71 16.65
N SER A 308 -10.71 5.30 16.74
CA SER A 308 -11.41 5.47 18.02
C SER A 308 -10.70 4.62 19.09
N LYS A 309 -10.70 5.07 20.35
CA LYS A 309 -10.20 4.25 21.48
C LYS A 309 -10.84 2.86 21.51
N LYS A 310 -12.06 2.72 20.98
CA LYS A 310 -12.77 1.45 20.81
C LYS A 310 -12.16 0.58 19.71
N ASP A 311 -11.73 1.16 18.59
CA ASP A 311 -11.01 0.45 17.53
C ASP A 311 -9.61 0.04 17.98
N PHE A 312 -8.96 0.84 18.81
CA PHE A 312 -7.68 0.48 19.41
C PHE A 312 -7.85 -0.67 20.42
N LEU A 313 -8.83 -0.56 21.32
CA LEU A 313 -9.12 -1.60 22.32
C LEU A 313 -9.59 -2.90 21.66
N SER A 314 -10.38 -2.84 20.58
CA SER A 314 -10.84 -4.04 19.87
C SER A 314 -9.72 -4.79 19.14
N ARG A 315 -8.55 -4.14 19.00
CA ARG A 315 -7.36 -4.65 18.33
C ARG A 315 -6.26 -5.10 19.30
N SER A 316 -6.48 -5.01 20.62
CA SER A 316 -5.57 -5.52 21.65
C SER A 316 -5.56 -7.06 21.68
N ILE A 317 -4.41 -7.66 22.02
CA ILE A 317 -4.27 -9.12 22.15
C ILE A 317 -5.19 -9.71 23.23
N ASP A 318 -5.46 -8.93 24.28
CA ASP A 318 -6.33 -9.31 25.39
C ASP A 318 -7.81 -8.92 25.17
N PHE A 319 -8.14 -8.39 24.00
CA PHE A 319 -9.52 -8.02 23.69
C PHE A 319 -10.37 -9.27 23.52
N VAL A 320 -11.46 -9.35 24.29
CA VAL A 320 -12.47 -10.41 24.14
C VAL A 320 -13.58 -9.89 23.22
N PRO A 321 -13.63 -10.30 21.94
CA PRO A 321 -14.61 -9.78 21.00
C PRO A 321 -16.01 -10.33 21.28
N THR A 322 -17.02 -9.50 21.03
CA THR A 322 -18.42 -9.94 20.96
C THR A 322 -19.00 -9.56 19.61
N LEU A 323 -19.88 -10.41 19.06
CA LEU A 323 -20.51 -10.15 17.78
C LEU A 323 -21.46 -8.95 17.89
N SER A 324 -21.26 -7.95 17.04
CA SER A 324 -22.26 -6.91 16.78
C SER A 324 -23.53 -7.53 16.18
N ASN A 325 -24.63 -6.78 16.13
CA ASN A 325 -25.86 -7.26 15.47
C ASN A 325 -25.59 -7.63 14.00
N ALA A 326 -24.79 -6.84 13.30
CA ALA A 326 -24.35 -7.16 11.93
C ALA A 326 -23.49 -8.44 11.88
N GLY A 327 -22.64 -8.69 12.89
CA GLY A 327 -21.84 -9.91 12.99
C GLY A 327 -22.68 -11.16 13.27
N LYS A 328 -23.70 -11.05 14.13
CA LYS A 328 -24.67 -12.14 14.38
C LYS A 328 -25.46 -12.48 13.12
N GLU A 329 -25.89 -11.45 12.39
CA GLU A 329 -26.58 -11.60 11.11
C GLU A 329 -25.68 -12.28 10.05
N GLU A 330 -24.42 -11.87 9.93
CA GLU A 330 -23.44 -12.52 9.04
C GLU A 330 -23.25 -14.00 9.41
N LEU A 331 -23.07 -14.29 10.71
CA LEU A 331 -22.94 -15.65 11.21
C LEU A 331 -24.17 -16.51 10.89
N PHE A 332 -25.37 -15.96 11.02
CA PHE A 332 -26.61 -16.63 10.64
C PHE A 332 -26.59 -17.01 9.16
N ILE A 333 -26.30 -16.05 8.26
CA ILE A 333 -26.23 -16.31 6.82
C ILE A 333 -25.21 -17.41 6.51
N LEU A 334 -24.01 -17.32 7.10
CA LEU A 334 -22.94 -18.31 6.93
C LEU A 334 -23.33 -19.69 7.44
N SER A 335 -24.04 -19.78 8.57
CA SER A 335 -24.57 -21.05 9.09
C SER A 335 -25.55 -21.71 8.13
N CYS A 336 -26.27 -20.92 7.33
CA CYS A 336 -27.16 -21.41 6.29
C CYS A 336 -26.43 -21.82 5.00
N CYS A 337 -25.17 -21.40 4.79
CA CYS A 337 -24.33 -21.75 3.64
C CYS A 337 -23.74 -23.17 3.73
N ASN A 338 -24.59 -24.17 3.96
CA ASN A 338 -24.23 -25.56 4.24
C ASN A 338 -24.17 -26.49 3.00
N GLY A 339 -24.19 -25.91 1.79
CA GLY A 339 -24.22 -26.67 0.53
C GLY A 339 -25.59 -27.25 0.14
N LYS A 340 -26.64 -27.08 0.97
CA LYS A 340 -28.00 -27.57 0.70
C LYS A 340 -28.99 -26.45 0.37
N ASN A 341 -28.78 -25.26 0.92
CA ASN A 341 -29.67 -24.12 0.72
C ASN A 341 -29.25 -23.25 -0.47
N THR A 342 -30.20 -22.89 -1.32
CA THR A 342 -30.03 -21.87 -2.36
C THR A 342 -29.98 -20.47 -1.76
N ILE A 343 -29.40 -19.49 -2.48
CA ILE A 343 -29.38 -18.07 -2.07
C ILE A 343 -30.79 -17.57 -1.72
N GLN A 344 -31.81 -18.00 -2.47
CA GLN A 344 -33.19 -17.64 -2.21
C GLN A 344 -33.72 -18.22 -0.90
N GLN A 345 -33.45 -19.50 -0.61
CA GLN A 345 -33.85 -20.13 0.66
C GLN A 345 -33.16 -19.47 1.86
N ILE A 346 -31.86 -19.16 1.74
CA ILE A 346 -31.15 -18.43 2.80
C ILE A 346 -31.75 -17.03 3.00
N ALA A 347 -32.10 -16.32 1.93
CA ALA A 347 -32.75 -15.02 2.02
C ALA A 347 -34.14 -15.09 2.67
N GLN A 348 -34.91 -16.16 2.42
CA GLN A 348 -36.19 -16.39 3.07
C GLN A 348 -36.02 -16.64 4.58
N GLU A 349 -35.04 -17.44 4.99
CA GLU A 349 -34.73 -17.67 6.40
C GLU A 349 -34.24 -16.39 7.09
N LEU A 350 -33.47 -15.55 6.38
CA LEU A 350 -33.03 -14.25 6.90
C LEU A 350 -34.21 -13.30 7.16
N CYS A 351 -35.21 -13.27 6.26
CA CYS A 351 -36.45 -12.52 6.47
C CYS A 351 -37.24 -13.02 7.69
N LYS A 352 -37.27 -14.33 7.95
CA LYS A 352 -37.96 -14.89 9.12
C LYS A 352 -37.24 -14.57 10.43
N HIS A 353 -35.91 -14.64 10.43
CA HIS A 353 -35.11 -14.46 11.64
C HIS A 353 -34.88 -12.98 12.00
N TYR A 354 -34.90 -12.09 11.02
CA TYR A 354 -34.70 -10.64 11.19
C TYR A 354 -35.77 -9.81 10.44
N PRO A 355 -37.06 -9.96 10.77
CA PRO A 355 -38.17 -9.36 10.01
C PRO A 355 -38.14 -7.82 10.03
N GLU A 356 -37.68 -7.22 11.13
CA GLU A 356 -37.57 -5.76 11.29
C GLU A 356 -36.55 -5.13 10.32
N ILE A 357 -35.51 -5.89 9.95
CA ILE A 357 -34.43 -5.42 9.07
C ILE A 357 -34.72 -5.82 7.62
N TYR A 358 -35.15 -7.07 7.42
CA TYR A 358 -35.38 -7.68 6.12
C TYR A 358 -36.88 -7.86 5.85
N ASN A 359 -37.59 -6.73 5.82
CA ASN A 359 -39.02 -6.67 5.54
C ASN A 359 -39.43 -7.08 4.12
N ASN A 360 -38.47 -7.41 3.25
CA ASN A 360 -38.74 -7.98 1.93
C ASN A 360 -37.57 -8.83 1.43
N LEU A 361 -37.90 -9.79 0.56
CA LEU A 361 -36.95 -10.76 0.03
C LEU A 361 -35.81 -10.11 -0.77
N ARG A 362 -36.07 -8.98 -1.46
CA ARG A 362 -35.05 -8.31 -2.28
C ARG A 362 -33.91 -7.76 -1.43
N LYS A 363 -34.20 -7.14 -0.28
CA LYS A 363 -33.17 -6.69 0.67
C LYS A 363 -32.34 -7.87 1.19
N ALA A 364 -33.00 -8.96 1.57
CA ALA A 364 -32.32 -10.17 2.05
C ALA A 364 -31.43 -10.78 0.96
N LEU A 365 -31.90 -10.86 -0.29
CA LEU A 365 -31.12 -11.36 -1.43
C LEU A 365 -29.86 -10.53 -1.67
N ILE A 366 -29.93 -9.20 -1.58
CA ILE A 366 -28.76 -8.33 -1.71
C ILE A 366 -27.74 -8.65 -0.60
N ARG A 367 -28.21 -8.82 0.63
CA ARG A 367 -27.35 -9.11 1.78
C ARG A 367 -26.68 -10.48 1.68
N VAL A 368 -27.47 -11.53 1.45
CA VAL A 368 -26.97 -12.91 1.26
C VAL A 368 -26.02 -12.97 0.08
N GLY A 369 -26.35 -12.30 -1.03
CA GLY A 369 -25.49 -12.21 -2.21
C GLY A 369 -24.11 -11.60 -1.90
N LYS A 370 -24.06 -10.55 -1.06
CA LYS A 370 -22.79 -9.97 -0.61
C LYS A 370 -21.96 -10.96 0.24
N THR A 371 -22.61 -11.65 1.19
CA THR A 371 -21.97 -12.66 2.05
C THR A 371 -21.43 -13.84 1.26
N VAL A 372 -22.27 -14.46 0.42
CA VAL A 372 -21.89 -15.60 -0.42
C VAL A 372 -20.76 -15.22 -1.38
N LYS A 373 -20.81 -14.04 -1.98
CA LYS A 373 -19.73 -13.53 -2.84
C LYS A 373 -18.39 -13.37 -2.09
N LYS A 374 -18.43 -13.12 -0.78
CA LYS A 374 -17.24 -12.93 0.06
C LYS A 374 -16.65 -14.25 0.56
N TYR A 375 -17.49 -15.21 0.95
CA TYR A 375 -17.04 -16.40 1.69
C TYR A 375 -17.34 -17.76 1.02
N SER A 376 -18.07 -17.78 -0.10
CA SER A 376 -18.42 -19.02 -0.79
C SER A 376 -17.68 -19.13 -2.13
N HIS A 377 -16.86 -20.17 -2.25
CA HIS A 377 -16.25 -20.58 -3.51
C HIS A 377 -17.28 -21.39 -4.30
N GLY A 378 -18.07 -20.72 -5.14
CA GLY A 378 -19.05 -21.39 -5.97
C GLY A 378 -18.40 -22.38 -6.94
N LYS A 379 -18.58 -23.69 -6.72
CA LYS A 379 -18.51 -24.66 -7.82
C LYS A 379 -19.73 -24.40 -8.71
N ILE A 380 -19.52 -23.77 -9.87
CA ILE A 380 -20.54 -23.79 -10.92
C ILE A 380 -20.64 -25.25 -11.36
N GLN A 381 -21.62 -25.99 -10.83
CA GLN A 381 -22.07 -27.21 -11.49
C GLN A 381 -22.66 -26.76 -12.82
N LYS A 382 -21.90 -26.97 -13.91
CA LYS A 382 -22.46 -26.89 -15.27
C LYS A 382 -23.66 -27.84 -15.30
N ARG A 383 -24.85 -27.28 -15.54
CA ARG A 383 -25.98 -28.06 -16.04
C ARG A 383 -25.77 -28.34 -17.52
#